data_AF-A0A7K3ZSB9-F1
#
_entry.id   AF-A0A7K3ZSB9-F1
#
_cell.length_a   1.000
_cell.length_b   1.000
_cell.length_c   1.000
_cell.angle_alpha   90.00
_cell.angle_beta   90.00
_cell.angle_gamma   90.00
#
_symmetry.space_group_name_H-M   'P 1'
#
loop_
_entity.id
_entity.type
_entity.pdbx_description
1 polymer ?
#
loop_
_entity_poly.entity_id
_entity_poly.type
_entity_poly.pdbx_seq_one_letter_code
_entity_poly.pdbx_strand_id
1 'polypeptide(L)'
;MKLAIKFLAAAVLSLCIGVAVATPLLATEIIPFHRIPQGPTADFGVDITYADFKVVGQPDEYGSQQMDYKVVLNVTNLADIEAKLGMLDFDAAQNITLLVGAMEGGSASSSGGGSGGGSMGTRVEGLWLDDKWLNVTWIPGAHPDGLREVMTSHRGDTDVIRYVSNLPTEIPNRLNNASETGYLLEGVPIRLYHFFNSTENKLTLYDVIYANGTWVNVTGRIRIENPVSSVLSYGTVLQATTRFWPQTSISGTLPSNHSTSQNFIVLSGNGEFNNIWAPHQSRLIQIAGTVKVNGDEAIEAFTSGNINLYTAAYSYVYDYDKLVNGTFYDTSKMSTNLIAVALTPTADGNYIYNHLLNDNQTLQIDQYGVEATIVPRS
;
A
#
# COMPACT_ATOMS: atom_id res chain seq x y z
N MET A 1 -57.51 7.18 43.69
CA MET A 1 -56.06 6.99 43.98
C MET A 1 -55.57 5.56 43.75
N LYS A 2 -56.18 4.53 44.34
CA LYS A 2 -55.70 3.12 44.21
C LYS A 2 -55.62 2.60 42.77
N LEU A 3 -56.53 3.02 41.88
CA LEU A 3 -56.55 2.58 40.48
C LEU A 3 -55.38 3.21 39.68
N ALA A 4 -55.11 4.49 39.88
CA ALA A 4 -54.03 5.22 39.19
C ALA A 4 -52.65 4.65 39.53
N ILE A 5 -52.42 4.27 40.79
CA ILE A 5 -51.17 3.64 41.23
C ILE A 5 -50.97 2.28 40.56
N LYS A 6 -52.04 1.49 40.37
CA LYS A 6 -51.97 0.21 39.67
C LYS A 6 -51.61 0.36 38.19
N PHE A 7 -52.17 1.37 37.51
CA PHE A 7 -51.82 1.66 36.12
C PHE A 7 -50.38 2.16 35.95
N LEU A 8 -49.92 3.03 36.87
CA LEU A 8 -48.54 3.51 36.86
C LEU A 8 -47.54 2.36 37.07
N ALA A 9 -47.82 1.47 38.02
CA ALA A 9 -47.00 0.29 38.27
C ALA A 9 -46.95 -0.64 37.04
N ALA A 10 -48.08 -0.88 36.37
CA ALA A 10 -48.13 -1.69 35.15
C ALA A 10 -47.35 -1.05 33.99
N ALA A 11 -47.42 0.27 33.84
CA ALA A 11 -46.69 1.00 32.80
C ALA A 11 -45.16 0.95 33.02
N VAL A 12 -44.69 1.13 34.27
CA VAL A 12 -43.28 1.00 34.61
C VAL A 12 -42.79 -0.43 34.39
N LEU A 13 -43.58 -1.44 34.79
CA LEU A 13 -43.21 -2.84 34.56
C LEU A 13 -43.11 -3.17 33.06
N SER A 14 -44.06 -2.68 32.26
CA SER A 14 -44.05 -2.85 30.81
C SER A 14 -42.86 -2.16 30.15
N LEU A 15 -42.48 -0.97 30.64
CA LEU A 15 -41.29 -0.27 30.16
C LEU A 15 -40.01 -1.03 30.54
N CYS A 16 -39.90 -1.52 31.77
CA CYS A 16 -38.74 -2.31 32.21
C CYS A 16 -38.61 -3.63 31.43
N ILE A 17 -39.72 -4.33 31.16
CA ILE A 17 -39.71 -5.53 30.32
C ILE A 17 -39.36 -5.16 28.87
N GLY A 18 -39.93 -4.08 28.34
CA GLY A 18 -39.61 -3.60 27.00
C GLY A 18 -38.13 -3.25 26.84
N VAL A 19 -37.54 -2.55 27.81
CA VAL A 19 -36.10 -2.27 27.86
C VAL A 19 -35.34 -3.58 27.99
N ALA A 20 -35.63 -4.43 28.98
CA ALA A 20 -34.90 -5.68 29.19
C ALA A 20 -34.93 -6.67 28.01
N VAL A 21 -35.99 -6.65 27.18
CA VAL A 21 -36.11 -7.47 25.97
C VAL A 21 -35.51 -6.78 24.74
N ALA A 22 -35.51 -5.45 24.68
CA ALA A 22 -34.87 -4.69 23.61
C ALA A 22 -33.34 -4.56 23.80
N THR A 23 -32.86 -4.55 25.04
CA THR A 23 -31.42 -4.40 25.34
C THR A 23 -30.58 -5.52 24.73
N PRO A 24 -30.96 -6.82 24.76
CA PRO A 24 -30.21 -7.88 24.08
C PRO A 24 -30.19 -7.76 22.55
N LEU A 25 -31.24 -7.18 21.95
CA LEU A 25 -31.29 -6.86 20.52
C LEU A 25 -30.40 -5.67 20.15
N LEU A 26 -30.16 -4.75 21.09
CA LEU A 26 -29.25 -3.60 20.96
C LEU A 26 -27.82 -3.92 21.41
N ALA A 27 -27.66 -4.94 22.24
CA ALA A 27 -26.41 -5.48 22.76
C ALA A 27 -26.19 -6.90 22.22
N THR A 28 -26.42 -7.10 20.92
CA THR A 28 -25.66 -8.12 20.22
C THR A 28 -24.20 -7.78 20.48
N GLU A 29 -23.55 -8.56 21.36
CA GLU A 29 -22.10 -8.53 21.50
C GLU A 29 -21.56 -8.59 20.08
N ILE A 30 -20.97 -7.49 19.63
CA ILE A 30 -20.19 -7.52 18.42
C ILE A 30 -19.04 -8.43 18.80
N ILE A 31 -19.16 -9.70 18.41
CA ILE A 31 -18.07 -10.65 18.52
C ILE A 31 -16.94 -9.95 17.78
N PRO A 32 -15.86 -9.54 18.48
CA PRO A 32 -14.73 -8.91 17.82
C PRO A 32 -14.29 -9.85 16.70
N PHE A 33 -13.81 -9.32 15.57
CA PHE A 33 -13.23 -10.10 14.49
C PHE A 33 -12.48 -11.29 15.08
N HIS A 34 -12.72 -12.49 14.57
CA HIS A 34 -11.77 -13.57 14.83
C HIS A 34 -10.45 -13.07 14.27
N ARG A 35 -9.61 -12.48 15.12
CA ARG A 35 -8.27 -12.05 14.77
C ARG A 35 -7.64 -13.28 14.15
N ILE A 36 -7.26 -13.18 12.89
CA ILE A 36 -6.42 -14.22 12.30
C ILE A 36 -5.18 -14.20 13.19
N PRO A 37 -4.93 -15.27 13.98
CA PRO A 37 -3.82 -15.24 14.89
C PRO A 37 -2.54 -14.97 14.10
N GLN A 38 -1.71 -14.07 14.60
CA GLN A 38 -0.41 -13.86 13.99
C GLN A 38 0.37 -15.17 14.09
N GLY A 39 0.80 -15.69 12.94
CA GLY A 39 1.67 -16.84 12.87
C GLY A 39 3.15 -16.43 12.93
N PRO A 40 4.06 -17.39 12.74
CA PRO A 40 5.42 -17.08 12.36
C PRO A 40 5.40 -16.19 11.11
N THR A 41 6.08 -15.05 11.14
CA THR A 41 6.10 -14.10 10.03
C THR A 41 7.30 -14.36 9.15
N ALA A 42 7.11 -14.26 7.84
CA ALA A 42 8.24 -14.05 6.94
C ALA A 42 8.96 -12.75 7.33
N ASP A 43 10.28 -12.69 7.12
CA ASP A 43 11.05 -11.47 7.34
C ASP A 43 12.09 -11.34 6.25
N PHE A 44 12.00 -10.28 5.44
CA PHE A 44 12.92 -10.09 4.31
C PHE A 44 13.67 -8.77 4.44
N GLY A 45 14.99 -8.83 4.44
CA GLY A 45 15.83 -7.67 4.15
C GLY A 45 15.88 -7.43 2.64
N VAL A 46 15.69 -6.18 2.21
CA VAL A 46 15.78 -5.79 0.80
C VAL A 46 16.73 -4.61 0.67
N ASP A 47 17.89 -4.84 0.10
CA ASP A 47 18.91 -3.81 -0.08
C ASP A 47 19.16 -3.55 -1.56
N ILE A 48 19.12 -2.28 -1.95
CA ILE A 48 19.53 -1.90 -3.30
C ILE A 48 21.06 -1.92 -3.34
N THR A 49 21.62 -2.75 -4.22
CA THR A 49 23.07 -2.95 -4.33
C THR A 49 23.65 -2.39 -5.62
N TYR A 50 22.81 -2.32 -6.66
CA TYR A 50 23.17 -1.77 -7.96
C TYR A 50 21.94 -1.16 -8.63
N ALA A 51 22.12 -0.02 -9.28
CA ALA A 51 21.12 0.57 -10.18
C ALA A 51 21.82 1.24 -11.36
N ASP A 52 21.29 1.04 -12.56
CA ASP A 52 21.76 1.64 -13.81
C ASP A 52 20.57 2.20 -14.56
N PHE A 53 20.61 3.50 -14.84
CA PHE A 53 19.58 4.22 -15.56
C PHE A 53 20.17 4.82 -16.82
N LYS A 54 19.52 4.56 -17.95
CA LYS A 54 19.96 5.04 -19.26
C LYS A 54 18.84 5.76 -19.96
N VAL A 55 19.09 7.02 -20.31
CA VAL A 55 18.19 7.80 -21.14
C VAL A 55 18.33 7.35 -22.59
N VAL A 56 17.22 7.01 -23.24
CA VAL A 56 17.19 6.46 -24.61
C VAL A 56 16.46 7.41 -25.55
N GLY A 57 17.14 7.76 -26.65
CA GLY A 57 16.57 8.57 -27.72
C GLY A 57 16.43 10.06 -27.38
N GLN A 58 15.82 10.79 -28.31
CA GLN A 58 15.43 12.18 -28.09
C GLN A 58 14.03 12.23 -27.45
N PRO A 59 13.69 13.30 -26.71
CA PRO A 59 12.32 13.53 -26.26
C PRO A 59 11.34 13.45 -27.44
N ASP A 60 10.15 12.88 -27.20
CA ASP A 60 9.07 12.89 -28.18
C ASP A 60 8.42 14.29 -28.29
N GLU A 61 7.39 14.42 -29.14
CA GLU A 61 6.71 15.70 -29.38
C GLU A 61 6.04 16.31 -28.12
N TYR A 62 5.89 15.52 -27.04
CA TYR A 62 5.35 15.95 -25.75
C TYR A 62 6.44 16.20 -24.70
N GLY A 63 7.72 16.10 -25.06
CA GLY A 63 8.84 16.20 -24.14
C GLY A 63 9.03 14.96 -23.26
N SER A 64 8.36 13.84 -23.57
CA SER A 64 8.56 12.58 -22.85
C SER A 64 9.81 11.87 -23.39
N GLN A 65 10.60 11.27 -22.52
CA GLN A 65 11.79 10.52 -22.90
C GLN A 65 11.70 9.06 -22.45
N GLN A 66 12.33 8.15 -23.19
CA GLN A 66 12.44 6.75 -22.74
C GLN A 66 13.63 6.59 -21.81
N MET A 67 13.45 5.76 -20.79
CA MET A 67 14.51 5.42 -19.85
C MET A 67 14.54 3.91 -19.66
N ASP A 68 15.66 3.31 -20.04
CA ASP A 68 15.99 1.95 -19.66
C ASP A 68 16.54 1.95 -18.24
N TYR A 69 16.18 0.93 -17.47
CA TYR A 69 16.70 0.77 -16.13
C TYR A 69 17.00 -0.69 -15.82
N LYS A 70 17.98 -0.88 -14.94
CA LYS A 70 18.36 -2.16 -14.36
C LYS A 70 18.73 -1.95 -12.90
N VAL A 71 17.92 -2.51 -12.01
CA VAL A 71 18.11 -2.46 -10.56
C VAL A 71 18.36 -3.86 -10.06
N VAL A 72 19.34 -4.04 -9.18
CA VAL A 72 19.61 -5.31 -8.50
C VAL A 72 19.50 -5.13 -6.99
N LEU A 73 18.63 -5.95 -6.41
CA LEU A 73 18.33 -5.99 -5.00
C LEU A 73 18.98 -7.22 -4.37
N ASN A 74 19.65 -7.07 -3.24
CA ASN A 74 19.97 -8.18 -2.38
C ASN A 74 18.75 -8.48 -1.50
N VAL A 75 18.09 -9.60 -1.77
CA VAL A 75 16.88 -10.04 -1.05
C VAL A 75 17.27 -11.19 -0.13
N THR A 76 17.21 -10.93 1.18
CA THR A 76 17.63 -11.87 2.22
C THR A 76 16.46 -12.27 3.10
N ASN A 77 16.18 -13.56 3.25
CA ASN A 77 15.24 -14.04 4.25
C ASN A 77 15.91 -13.99 5.64
N LEU A 78 15.48 -13.07 6.50
CA LEU A 78 15.99 -12.88 7.86
C LEU A 78 15.32 -13.81 8.88
N ALA A 79 14.27 -14.53 8.48
CA ALA A 79 13.56 -15.44 9.37
C ALA A 79 14.26 -16.81 9.47
N ASP A 80 14.02 -17.50 10.59
CA ASP A 80 14.49 -18.88 10.83
C ASP A 80 13.65 -19.96 10.12
N ILE A 81 12.74 -19.55 9.24
CA ILE A 81 11.79 -20.41 8.52
C ILE A 81 11.82 -20.13 7.02
N GLU A 82 11.43 -21.11 6.22
CA GLU A 82 11.25 -20.90 4.77
C GLU A 82 10.15 -19.88 4.51
N ALA A 83 10.43 -18.94 3.62
CA ALA A 83 9.54 -17.84 3.30
C ALA A 83 9.44 -17.66 1.79
N LYS A 84 8.26 -17.20 1.35
CA LYS A 84 7.96 -16.95 -0.05
C LYS A 84 7.88 -15.45 -0.31
N LEU A 85 8.53 -15.02 -1.39
CA LEU A 85 8.47 -13.64 -1.87
C LEU A 85 7.30 -13.52 -2.84
N GLY A 86 6.30 -12.72 -2.48
CA GLY A 86 5.10 -12.51 -3.29
C GLY A 86 5.24 -11.35 -4.26
N MET A 87 5.85 -10.25 -3.81
CA MET A 87 5.98 -9.02 -4.60
C MET A 87 7.22 -8.25 -4.18
N LEU A 88 7.84 -7.58 -5.15
CA LEU A 88 8.84 -6.55 -4.95
C LEU A 88 8.36 -5.25 -5.61
N ASP A 89 8.35 -4.17 -4.85
CA ASP A 89 8.17 -2.83 -5.37
C ASP A 89 9.50 -2.08 -5.34
N PHE A 90 9.71 -1.22 -6.32
CA PHE A 90 10.85 -0.33 -6.44
C PHE A 90 10.39 1.03 -6.94
N ASP A 91 10.75 2.09 -6.21
CA ASP A 91 10.55 3.47 -6.65
C ASP A 91 11.90 4.20 -6.69
N ALA A 92 12.09 5.00 -7.74
CA ALA A 92 13.15 6.00 -7.82
C ALA A 92 12.51 7.37 -8.04
N ALA A 93 12.83 8.32 -7.17
CA ALA A 93 12.31 9.67 -7.26
C ALA A 93 13.28 10.67 -6.64
N GLN A 94 13.14 11.95 -7.00
CA GLN A 94 13.92 13.00 -6.35
C GLN A 94 13.64 13.05 -4.84
N ASN A 95 12.38 12.95 -4.45
CA ASN A 95 11.95 12.88 -3.05
C ASN A 95 10.97 11.73 -2.85
N ILE A 96 11.27 10.86 -1.88
CA ILE A 96 10.34 9.81 -1.42
C ILE A 96 10.07 10.06 0.05
N THR A 97 8.79 10.16 0.40
CA THR A 97 8.34 10.27 1.78
C THR A 97 7.69 8.95 2.19
N LEU A 98 8.22 8.34 3.25
CA LEU A 98 7.56 7.23 3.92
C LEU A 98 6.38 7.78 4.72
N LEU A 99 5.19 7.33 4.35
CA LEU A 99 3.96 7.63 5.04
C LEU A 99 3.69 6.48 6.01
N VAL A 100 4.11 6.68 7.26
CA VAL A 100 3.77 5.75 8.33
C VAL A 100 2.31 5.99 8.70
N GLY A 101 1.43 5.10 8.25
CA GLY A 101 -0.01 5.31 8.39
C GLY A 101 -0.84 4.05 8.29
N ALA A 102 -2.11 4.22 8.01
CA ALA A 102 -3.11 3.16 8.03
C ALA A 102 -3.09 2.25 6.80
N MET A 103 -2.34 2.62 5.77
CA MET A 103 -2.58 2.11 4.43
C MET A 103 -1.62 0.99 4.07
N GLU A 104 -2.19 -0.18 3.76
CA GLU A 104 -1.45 -1.26 3.12
C GLU A 104 -0.86 -0.79 1.78
N GLY A 105 0.47 -0.64 1.76
CA GLY A 105 1.33 -1.01 0.62
C GLY A 105 1.04 -0.38 -0.74
N GLY A 106 0.51 0.84 -0.80
CA GLY A 106 0.39 1.59 -2.05
C GLY A 106 1.53 2.60 -2.23
N SER A 107 2.12 2.65 -3.41
CA SER A 107 2.91 3.81 -3.86
C SER A 107 2.01 4.74 -4.67
N ALA A 108 1.93 6.01 -4.25
CA ALA A 108 1.32 7.07 -5.04
C ALA A 108 2.43 7.91 -5.68
N SER A 109 2.36 8.09 -6.99
CA SER A 109 3.26 8.98 -7.73
C SER A 109 2.49 10.22 -8.21
N SER A 110 3.05 11.40 -7.99
CA SER A 110 2.60 12.64 -8.64
C SER A 110 3.68 13.07 -9.64
N SER A 111 3.38 12.99 -10.94
CA SER A 111 4.33 13.24 -12.03
C SER A 111 4.50 14.73 -12.37
N GLY A 112 4.51 15.61 -11.38
CA GLY A 112 4.64 17.05 -11.59
C GLY A 112 3.33 17.72 -12.06
N GLY A 113 3.02 18.87 -11.47
CA GLY A 113 1.76 19.58 -11.63
C GLY A 113 0.76 19.21 -10.53
N GLY A 114 0.42 20.20 -9.68
CA GLY A 114 -0.48 20.10 -8.51
C GLY A 114 -1.69 19.19 -8.69
N SER A 115 -1.49 17.89 -8.50
CA SER A 115 -2.47 16.84 -8.63
C SER A 115 -2.59 16.17 -7.27
N GLY A 116 -3.75 16.36 -6.64
CA GLY A 116 -4.11 15.56 -5.47
C GLY A 116 -4.39 14.14 -5.92
N GLY A 117 -3.52 13.21 -5.54
CA GLY A 117 -3.80 11.78 -5.64
C GLY A 117 -4.50 11.31 -4.36
N GLY A 118 -5.67 10.69 -4.49
CA GLY A 118 -6.21 9.88 -3.40
C GLY A 118 -5.60 8.49 -3.49
N SER A 119 -4.92 8.02 -2.44
CA SER A 119 -4.61 6.59 -2.34
C SER A 119 -5.94 5.81 -2.28
N MET A 120 -6.01 4.66 -2.95
CA MET A 120 -7.18 3.77 -2.82
C MET A 120 -7.36 3.47 -1.35
N GLY A 121 -8.54 3.77 -0.79
CA GLY A 121 -8.80 3.50 0.62
C GLY A 121 -8.41 2.08 0.98
N THR A 122 -7.90 1.86 2.19
CA THR A 122 -7.78 0.52 2.77
C THR A 122 -8.74 0.36 3.94
N ARG A 123 -8.80 -0.84 4.49
CA ARG A 123 -9.51 -1.15 5.72
C ARG A 123 -8.50 -1.58 6.77
N VAL A 124 -8.47 -0.88 7.90
CA VAL A 124 -7.72 -1.32 9.08
C VAL A 124 -8.62 -2.11 10.03
N GLU A 125 -8.05 -3.03 10.80
CA GLU A 125 -8.79 -3.79 11.83
C GLU A 125 -9.45 -2.88 12.86
N GLY A 126 -8.78 -1.78 13.19
CA GLY A 126 -9.29 -0.72 14.02
C GLY A 126 -8.27 0.39 14.23
N LEU A 127 -8.72 1.45 14.88
CA LEU A 127 -7.91 2.60 15.21
C LEU A 127 -8.40 3.25 16.50
N TRP A 128 -7.51 3.93 17.20
CA TRP A 128 -7.86 4.88 18.23
C TRP A 128 -8.21 6.20 17.58
N LEU A 129 -9.39 6.74 17.85
CA LEU A 129 -9.79 8.12 17.51
C LEU A 129 -10.11 8.85 18.80
N ASP A 130 -9.36 9.91 19.12
CA ASP A 130 -9.53 10.68 20.36
C ASP A 130 -9.63 9.78 21.61
N ASP A 131 -8.67 8.87 21.78
CA ASP A 131 -8.60 7.86 22.86
C ASP A 131 -9.77 6.84 22.91
N LYS A 132 -10.56 6.73 21.85
CA LYS A 132 -11.60 5.70 21.70
C LYS A 132 -11.23 4.70 20.62
N TRP A 133 -11.30 3.42 20.96
CA TRP A 133 -11.09 2.35 19.99
C TRP A 133 -12.31 2.21 19.06
N LEU A 134 -12.06 2.30 17.76
CA LEU A 134 -13.02 2.08 16.68
C LEU A 134 -12.56 0.88 15.85
N ASN A 135 -13.39 -0.14 15.76
CA ASN A 135 -13.12 -1.36 15.00
C ASN A 135 -14.36 -1.88 14.25
N VAL A 136 -15.42 -1.08 14.20
CA VAL A 136 -16.66 -1.39 13.51
C VAL A 136 -17.17 -0.13 12.85
N THR A 137 -17.55 -0.25 11.59
CA THR A 137 -18.08 0.82 10.76
C THR A 137 -19.46 0.46 10.27
N TRP A 138 -20.45 1.33 10.47
CA TRP A 138 -21.75 1.16 9.83
C TRP A 138 -21.69 1.63 8.37
N ILE A 139 -22.10 0.75 7.45
CA ILE A 139 -22.17 1.01 6.01
C ILE A 139 -23.65 1.06 5.58
N PRO A 140 -24.13 2.17 4.99
CA PRO A 140 -25.48 2.23 4.44
C PRO A 140 -25.62 1.34 3.20
N GLY A 141 -26.80 0.77 3.00
CA GLY A 141 -27.14 -0.07 1.84
C GLY A 141 -27.13 -1.58 2.10
N ALA A 142 -27.68 -2.33 1.14
CA ALA A 142 -27.98 -3.77 1.30
C ALA A 142 -26.87 -4.73 0.80
N HIS A 143 -25.74 -4.22 0.28
CA HIS A 143 -24.77 -5.07 -0.43
C HIS A 143 -23.31 -4.85 -0.01
N PRO A 144 -22.47 -5.90 0.07
CA PRO A 144 -21.02 -5.79 0.27
C PRO A 144 -20.32 -4.99 -0.85
N ASP A 145 -20.91 -4.90 -2.05
CA ASP A 145 -20.40 -4.04 -3.13
C ASP A 145 -20.48 -2.54 -2.80
N GLY A 146 -21.32 -2.14 -1.84
CA GLY A 146 -21.36 -0.78 -1.34
C GLY A 146 -20.02 -0.33 -0.77
N LEU A 147 -19.21 -1.24 -0.22
CA LEU A 147 -17.83 -0.93 0.18
C LEU A 147 -16.95 -0.63 -1.02
N ARG A 148 -17.09 -1.39 -2.10
CA ARG A 148 -16.33 -1.14 -3.32
C ARG A 148 -16.69 0.24 -3.85
N GLU A 149 -17.96 0.62 -3.92
CA GLU A 149 -18.38 1.97 -4.33
C GLU A 149 -17.91 3.06 -3.36
N VAL A 150 -18.02 2.86 -2.04
CA VAL A 150 -17.49 3.80 -1.04
C VAL A 150 -15.98 3.99 -1.23
N MET A 151 -15.26 2.93 -1.57
CA MET A 151 -13.80 2.90 -1.69
C MET A 151 -13.26 3.32 -3.07
N THR A 152 -14.04 3.21 -4.15
CA THR A 152 -13.61 3.54 -5.53
C THR A 152 -14.23 4.80 -6.11
N SER A 153 -15.29 5.36 -5.52
CA SER A 153 -16.11 6.44 -6.12
C SER A 153 -15.43 7.80 -6.31
N HIS A 154 -14.24 8.05 -5.75
CA HIS A 154 -13.59 9.38 -5.79
C HIS A 154 -12.29 9.38 -6.60
N ARG A 155 -12.34 8.80 -7.80
CA ARG A 155 -11.27 8.91 -8.80
C ARG A 155 -11.55 10.15 -9.66
N GLY A 156 -10.94 11.30 -9.34
CA GLY A 156 -10.86 12.40 -10.31
C GLY A 156 -10.92 13.84 -9.82
N ASP A 157 -11.06 14.14 -8.52
CA ASP A 157 -11.15 15.54 -8.11
C ASP A 157 -9.79 16.22 -8.04
N THR A 158 -9.59 17.19 -8.93
CA THR A 158 -8.47 18.15 -8.93
C THR A 158 -8.49 19.09 -7.73
N ASP A 159 -9.48 18.98 -6.83
CA ASP A 159 -9.66 19.83 -5.66
C ASP A 159 -9.80 19.02 -4.37
N VAL A 160 -8.86 18.10 -4.14
CA VAL A 160 -8.73 17.30 -2.91
C VAL A 160 -8.76 18.19 -1.66
N ILE A 161 -8.14 19.38 -1.70
CA ILE A 161 -8.17 20.31 -0.57
C ILE A 161 -9.59 20.76 -0.27
N ARG A 162 -10.34 21.26 -1.27
CA ARG A 162 -11.71 21.71 -1.04
C ARG A 162 -12.62 20.57 -0.60
N TYR A 163 -12.41 19.36 -1.13
CA TYR A 163 -13.16 18.20 -0.68
C TYR A 163 -12.91 17.91 0.81
N VAL A 164 -11.64 17.71 1.19
CA VAL A 164 -11.28 17.30 2.55
C VAL A 164 -11.57 18.39 3.60
N SER A 165 -11.41 19.67 3.23
CA SER A 165 -11.75 20.80 4.10
C SER A 165 -13.25 20.95 4.37
N ASN A 166 -14.12 20.37 3.53
CA ASN A 166 -15.56 20.36 3.73
C ASN A 166 -16.07 19.10 4.43
N LEU A 167 -15.21 18.11 4.70
CA LEU A 167 -15.62 16.92 5.44
C LEU A 167 -15.89 17.27 6.91
N PRO A 168 -16.88 16.62 7.54
CA PRO A 168 -17.12 16.76 8.96
C PRO A 168 -15.87 16.32 9.74
N THR A 169 -15.56 17.03 10.82
CA THR A 169 -14.50 16.65 11.77
C THR A 169 -15.04 15.76 12.89
N GLU A 170 -16.33 15.86 13.22
CA GLU A 170 -16.95 14.98 14.22
C GLU A 170 -17.56 13.75 13.54
N ILE A 171 -17.45 12.58 14.18
CA ILE A 171 -18.22 11.41 13.74
C ILE A 171 -19.70 11.76 13.92
N PRO A 172 -20.52 11.74 12.87
CA PRO A 172 -21.94 11.97 13.02
C PRO A 172 -22.50 10.97 14.02
N ASN A 173 -23.30 11.44 14.99
CA ASN A 173 -24.15 10.54 15.74
C ASN A 173 -24.91 9.69 14.72
N ARG A 174 -24.89 8.36 14.90
CA ARG A 174 -25.59 7.41 14.02
C ARG A 174 -26.96 8.03 13.73
N LEU A 175 -27.24 8.33 12.45
CA LEU A 175 -28.41 9.09 12.05
C LEU A 175 -29.62 8.49 12.77
N ASN A 176 -30.16 9.20 13.76
CA ASN A 176 -31.37 8.78 14.50
C ASN A 176 -32.59 8.65 13.55
N ASN A 177 -32.42 9.01 12.28
CA ASN A 177 -33.39 8.97 11.19
C ASN A 177 -33.00 8.02 10.03
N ALA A 178 -32.04 7.10 10.21
CA ALA A 178 -31.72 6.15 9.14
C ALA A 178 -32.87 5.14 8.96
N SER A 179 -33.86 5.50 8.14
CA SER A 179 -34.80 4.57 7.51
C SER A 179 -34.11 3.65 6.50
N GLU A 180 -32.82 3.87 6.27
CA GLU A 180 -31.97 3.11 5.37
C GLU A 180 -31.47 1.84 6.05
N THR A 181 -31.68 0.71 5.39
CA THR A 181 -31.03 -0.55 5.75
C THR A 181 -29.52 -0.40 5.56
N GLY A 182 -28.75 -0.97 6.47
CA GLY A 182 -27.30 -0.97 6.42
C GLY A 182 -26.73 -2.14 7.21
N TYR A 183 -25.43 -2.37 7.10
CA TYR A 183 -24.75 -3.45 7.81
C TYR A 183 -23.57 -2.89 8.62
N LEU A 184 -23.19 -3.63 9.66
CA LEU A 184 -21.96 -3.38 10.39
C LEU A 184 -20.85 -4.10 9.63
N LEU A 185 -19.85 -3.33 9.22
CA LEU A 185 -18.58 -3.82 8.72
C LEU A 185 -17.58 -3.81 9.86
N GLU A 186 -16.87 -4.91 10.06
CA GLU A 186 -15.74 -4.92 10.96
C GLU A 186 -14.51 -4.30 10.31
N GLY A 187 -13.73 -3.56 11.08
CA GLY A 187 -12.68 -2.67 10.62
C GLY A 187 -13.18 -1.26 10.31
N VAL A 188 -12.22 -0.38 10.05
CA VAL A 188 -12.45 1.02 9.70
C VAL A 188 -11.88 1.30 8.32
N PRO A 189 -12.73 1.60 7.31
CA PRO A 189 -12.25 2.11 6.04
C PRO A 189 -11.57 3.45 6.25
N ILE A 190 -10.37 3.60 5.70
CA ILE A 190 -9.51 4.76 5.87
C ILE A 190 -8.86 5.13 4.55
N ARG A 191 -8.73 6.43 4.31
CA ARG A 191 -8.01 7.01 3.17
C ARG A 191 -7.02 8.04 3.67
N LEU A 192 -5.86 8.03 3.03
CA LEU A 192 -4.89 9.09 3.12
C LEU A 192 -4.95 9.89 1.81
N TYR A 193 -5.29 11.17 1.94
CA TYR A 193 -5.13 12.13 0.86
C TYR A 193 -3.82 12.85 1.03
N HIS A 194 -3.14 13.11 -0.08
CA HIS A 194 -1.97 13.96 -0.10
C HIS A 194 -2.18 15.09 -1.10
N PHE A 195 -1.61 16.24 -0.78
CA PHE A 195 -1.58 17.40 -1.64
C PHE A 195 -0.19 18.01 -1.60
N PHE A 196 0.40 18.22 -2.77
CA PHE A 196 1.69 18.89 -2.90
C PHE A 196 1.50 20.27 -3.49
N ASN A 197 1.86 21.28 -2.72
CA ASN A 197 1.99 22.64 -3.19
C ASN A 197 3.39 22.82 -3.78
N SER A 198 3.52 22.79 -5.11
CA SER A 198 4.81 22.98 -5.77
C SER A 198 5.39 24.38 -5.57
N THR A 199 4.55 25.41 -5.40
CA THR A 199 5.00 26.78 -5.14
C THR A 199 5.64 26.92 -3.76
N GLU A 200 5.09 26.23 -2.76
CA GLU A 200 5.62 26.25 -1.38
C GLU A 200 6.59 25.09 -1.10
N ASN A 201 6.78 24.19 -2.06
CA ASN A 201 7.45 22.91 -1.88
C ASN A 201 6.97 22.16 -0.62
N LYS A 202 5.64 22.13 -0.42
CA LYS A 202 5.02 21.65 0.81
C LYS A 202 4.03 20.52 0.54
N LEU A 203 4.28 19.37 1.18
CA LEU A 203 3.35 18.26 1.26
C LEU A 203 2.38 18.45 2.44
N THR A 204 1.08 18.29 2.18
CA THR A 204 0.02 18.22 3.19
C THR A 204 -0.70 16.89 3.10
N LEU A 205 -0.86 16.22 4.24
CA LEU A 205 -1.52 14.93 4.37
C LEU A 205 -2.85 15.09 5.10
N TYR A 206 -3.85 14.31 4.71
CA TYR A 206 -5.12 14.24 5.40
C TYR A 206 -5.58 12.81 5.60
N ASP A 207 -5.87 12.46 6.85
CA ASP A 207 -6.46 11.19 7.22
C ASP A 207 -7.98 11.34 7.24
N VAL A 208 -8.68 10.48 6.50
CA VAL A 208 -10.13 10.40 6.57
C VAL A 208 -10.58 8.98 6.82
N ILE A 209 -11.61 8.81 7.65
CA ILE A 209 -12.22 7.51 7.91
C ILE A 209 -13.66 7.53 7.42
N TYR A 210 -14.16 6.38 6.98
CA TYR A 210 -15.58 6.24 6.75
C TYR A 210 -16.25 5.84 8.07
N ALA A 211 -17.17 6.67 8.56
CA ALA A 211 -17.88 6.41 9.80
C ALA A 211 -19.34 6.86 9.67
N ASN A 212 -20.26 5.98 10.05
CA ASN A 212 -21.70 6.26 10.07
C ASN A 212 -22.25 6.82 8.75
N GLY A 213 -21.81 6.26 7.61
CA GLY A 213 -22.33 6.60 6.28
C GLY A 213 -21.65 7.80 5.59
N THR A 214 -20.62 8.39 6.18
CA THR A 214 -19.87 9.49 5.54
C THR A 214 -18.37 9.41 5.80
N TRP A 215 -17.58 10.07 4.97
CA TRP A 215 -16.16 10.31 5.23
C TRP A 215 -16.00 11.43 6.26
N VAL A 216 -15.14 11.22 7.25
CA VAL A 216 -14.85 12.13 8.35
C VAL A 216 -13.37 12.46 8.32
N ASN A 217 -13.02 13.75 8.35
CA ASN A 217 -11.64 14.17 8.46
C ASN A 217 -11.16 14.02 9.90
N VAL A 218 -10.16 13.16 10.07
CA VAL A 218 -9.58 12.78 11.36
C VAL A 218 -8.07 13.00 11.40
N THR A 219 -7.57 13.88 10.53
CA THR A 219 -6.15 14.24 10.44
C THR A 219 -5.59 14.60 11.82
N GLY A 220 -4.51 13.91 12.22
CA GLY A 220 -3.83 14.13 13.50
C GLY A 220 -4.57 13.64 14.75
N ARG A 221 -5.70 12.95 14.60
CA ARG A 221 -6.54 12.45 15.72
C ARG A 221 -6.56 10.93 15.86
N ILE A 222 -5.98 10.23 14.89
CA ILE A 222 -5.97 8.77 14.88
C ILE A 222 -4.62 8.18 15.33
N ARG A 223 -4.67 7.00 15.93
CA ARG A 223 -3.52 6.12 16.18
C ARG A 223 -3.87 4.69 15.81
N ILE A 224 -2.97 4.00 15.11
CA ILE A 224 -3.19 2.63 14.62
C ILE A 224 -2.18 1.72 15.29
N GLU A 225 -2.61 0.55 15.75
CA GLU A 225 -1.76 -0.33 16.59
C GLU A 225 -0.69 -1.08 15.78
N ASN A 226 -0.84 -1.17 14.46
CA ASN A 226 0.16 -1.73 13.54
C ASN A 226 0.11 -0.97 12.20
N PRO A 227 0.70 0.24 12.12
CA PRO A 227 0.67 1.01 10.89
C PRO A 227 1.45 0.29 9.78
N VAL A 228 0.89 0.27 8.58
CA VAL A 228 1.60 -0.19 7.39
C VAL A 228 2.19 1.03 6.69
N SER A 229 3.42 0.90 6.21
CA SER A 229 4.05 1.99 5.48
C SER A 229 3.50 2.06 4.05
N SER A 230 3.14 3.26 3.62
CA SER A 230 2.95 3.60 2.21
C SER A 230 4.02 4.59 1.79
N VAL A 231 4.19 4.79 0.49
CA VAL A 231 5.17 5.74 -0.04
C VAL A 231 4.55 6.74 -0.98
N LEU A 232 5.10 7.94 -0.90
CA LEU A 232 4.75 9.03 -1.78
C LEU A 232 5.99 9.56 -2.44
N SER A 233 5.97 9.52 -3.77
CA SER A 233 7.13 9.80 -4.62
C SER A 233 6.89 11.09 -5.43
N TYR A 234 7.81 12.05 -5.29
CA TYR A 234 7.81 13.35 -5.97
C TYR A 234 9.01 13.47 -6.90
N GLY A 235 8.79 14.05 -8.08
CA GLY A 235 9.75 13.93 -9.17
C GLY A 235 10.01 12.45 -9.45
N THR A 236 8.91 11.67 -9.54
CA THR A 236 8.99 10.22 -9.74
C THR A 236 9.60 9.96 -11.10
N VAL A 237 10.74 9.28 -11.09
CA VAL A 237 11.37 8.80 -12.29
C VAL A 237 10.77 7.45 -12.67
N LEU A 238 10.77 6.54 -11.71
CA LEU A 238 10.46 5.14 -11.95
C LEU A 238 9.65 4.62 -10.78
N GLN A 239 8.61 3.87 -11.11
CA GLN A 239 7.88 3.00 -10.23
C GLN A 239 7.81 1.64 -10.92
N ALA A 240 8.26 0.58 -10.26
CA ALA A 240 8.29 -0.76 -10.81
C ALA A 240 7.82 -1.75 -9.76
N THR A 241 6.88 -2.60 -10.14
CA THR A 241 6.35 -3.68 -9.30
C THR A 241 6.58 -4.99 -10.01
N THR A 242 7.26 -5.92 -9.35
CA THR A 242 7.44 -7.30 -9.82
C THR A 242 6.62 -8.23 -8.92
N ARG A 243 5.67 -8.94 -9.52
CA ARG A 243 4.81 -9.91 -8.81
C ARG A 243 5.19 -11.32 -9.20
N PHE A 244 5.36 -12.19 -8.20
CA PHE A 244 5.67 -13.60 -8.40
C PHE A 244 4.37 -14.42 -8.32
N TRP A 245 3.86 -14.82 -9.48
CA TRP A 245 2.58 -15.50 -9.61
C TRP A 245 2.75 -16.99 -9.87
N PRO A 246 1.91 -17.86 -9.27
CA PRO A 246 1.83 -19.26 -9.68
C PRO A 246 1.22 -19.37 -11.09
N GLN A 247 1.62 -20.38 -11.86
CA GLN A 247 1.31 -20.57 -13.28
C GLN A 247 -0.19 -20.71 -13.64
N THR A 248 -1.09 -20.85 -12.66
CA THR A 248 -2.49 -21.21 -12.89
C THR A 248 -3.41 -20.06 -13.29
N SER A 249 -2.94 -18.81 -13.42
CA SER A 249 -3.83 -17.64 -13.35
C SER A 249 -3.69 -16.56 -14.43
N ILE A 250 -2.91 -16.72 -15.50
CA ILE A 250 -2.71 -15.60 -16.45
C ILE A 250 -3.70 -15.67 -17.62
N SER A 251 -4.62 -14.71 -17.65
CA SER A 251 -5.30 -14.27 -18.86
C SER A 251 -5.45 -12.74 -18.80
N GLY A 252 -4.50 -12.03 -19.40
CA GLY A 252 -4.59 -10.59 -19.57
C GLY A 252 -3.23 -9.93 -19.83
N THR A 253 -3.10 -9.26 -20.97
CA THR A 253 -2.04 -8.29 -21.24
C THR A 253 -2.46 -6.96 -20.61
N LEU A 254 -1.63 -6.38 -19.73
CA LEU A 254 -1.90 -5.03 -19.21
C LEU A 254 -1.53 -4.00 -20.29
N PRO A 255 -2.40 -3.03 -20.61
CA PRO A 255 -2.10 -2.00 -21.61
C PRO A 255 -1.05 -1.03 -21.08
N SER A 256 0.03 -0.85 -21.85
CA SER A 256 1.24 -0.10 -21.50
C SER A 256 1.31 1.27 -22.19
N ASN A 257 0.32 2.13 -21.99
CA ASN A 257 0.35 3.46 -22.61
C ASN A 257 0.12 4.51 -21.51
N HIS A 258 1.19 5.22 -21.14
CA HIS A 258 1.21 6.47 -20.32
C HIS A 258 1.66 6.45 -18.84
N SER A 259 2.39 5.45 -18.32
CA SER A 259 2.83 5.49 -16.91
C SER A 259 4.34 5.37 -16.70
N THR A 260 4.86 6.14 -15.73
CA THR A 260 6.15 5.91 -15.04
C THR A 260 6.14 4.64 -14.17
N SER A 261 4.98 3.97 -14.10
CA SER A 261 4.75 2.70 -13.42
C SER A 261 4.83 1.52 -14.41
N GLN A 262 5.59 0.48 -14.04
CA GLN A 262 5.64 -0.81 -14.71
C GLN A 262 5.20 -1.94 -13.77
N ASN A 263 4.44 -2.90 -14.30
CA ASN A 263 4.06 -4.12 -13.58
C ASN A 263 4.62 -5.34 -14.32
N PHE A 264 5.58 -6.02 -13.70
CA PHE A 264 6.13 -7.28 -14.19
C PHE A 264 5.45 -8.45 -13.50
N ILE A 265 5.12 -9.47 -14.28
CA ILE A 265 4.61 -10.74 -13.77
C ILE A 265 5.67 -11.79 -14.05
N VAL A 266 6.23 -12.35 -12.99
CA VAL A 266 7.18 -13.47 -13.04
C VAL A 266 6.41 -14.73 -12.68
N LEU A 267 6.43 -15.72 -13.58
CA LEU A 267 5.90 -17.04 -13.28
C LEU A 267 6.80 -17.73 -12.25
N SER A 268 6.19 -18.32 -11.23
CA SER A 268 6.89 -18.99 -10.13
C SER A 268 6.33 -20.38 -9.85
N GLY A 269 7.19 -21.32 -9.46
CA GLY A 269 6.85 -22.72 -9.20
C GLY A 269 7.75 -23.72 -9.92
N ASN A 270 7.32 -24.99 -9.98
CA ASN A 270 8.13 -26.08 -10.56
C ASN A 270 8.38 -25.86 -12.06
N GLY A 271 9.65 -25.76 -12.45
CA GLY A 271 10.07 -25.43 -13.82
C GLY A 271 10.15 -23.94 -14.14
N GLU A 272 9.66 -23.08 -13.23
CA GLU A 272 9.65 -21.62 -13.32
C GLU A 272 10.60 -21.00 -12.29
N PHE A 273 10.56 -19.69 -12.09
CA PHE A 273 11.38 -19.04 -11.07
C PHE A 273 11.01 -19.54 -9.66
N ASN A 274 12.00 -20.01 -8.91
CA ASN A 274 11.80 -20.38 -7.51
C ASN A 274 11.73 -19.11 -6.66
N ASN A 275 10.55 -18.77 -6.14
CA ASN A 275 10.37 -17.63 -5.23
C ASN A 275 10.31 -18.02 -3.75
N ILE A 276 10.88 -19.16 -3.39
CA ILE A 276 11.02 -19.62 -2.00
C ILE A 276 12.48 -19.41 -1.57
N TRP A 277 12.65 -18.84 -0.38
CA TRP A 277 13.94 -18.63 0.25
C TRP A 277 14.07 -19.56 1.45
N ALA A 278 15.20 -20.25 1.54
CA ALA A 278 15.61 -20.94 2.76
C ALA A 278 15.88 -19.91 3.89
N PRO A 279 15.86 -20.33 5.17
CA PRO A 279 16.27 -19.47 6.27
C PRO A 279 17.64 -18.85 6.02
N HIS A 280 17.78 -17.54 6.24
CA HIS A 280 19.04 -16.80 6.08
C HIS A 280 19.64 -16.79 4.67
N GLN A 281 18.88 -17.22 3.66
CA GLN A 281 19.34 -17.20 2.27
C GLN A 281 19.29 -15.77 1.72
N SER A 282 20.35 -15.37 1.02
CA SER A 282 20.43 -14.13 0.23
C SER A 282 20.50 -14.46 -1.26
N ARG A 283 19.76 -13.72 -2.08
CA ARG A 283 19.76 -13.83 -3.55
C ARG A 283 19.74 -12.45 -4.17
N LEU A 284 20.41 -12.28 -5.31
CA LEU A 284 20.38 -11.03 -6.06
C LEU A 284 19.22 -11.08 -7.06
N ILE A 285 18.26 -10.18 -6.91
CA ILE A 285 17.05 -10.12 -7.75
C ILE A 285 17.10 -8.86 -8.60
N GLN A 286 17.00 -9.02 -9.91
CA GLN A 286 16.96 -7.95 -10.88
C GLN A 286 15.52 -7.49 -11.14
N ILE A 287 15.35 -6.18 -11.23
CA ILE A 287 14.18 -5.52 -11.81
C ILE A 287 14.70 -4.66 -12.97
N ALA A 288 14.26 -4.93 -14.19
CA ALA A 288 14.72 -4.23 -15.38
C ALA A 288 13.59 -4.00 -16.37
N GLY A 289 13.68 -2.91 -17.13
CA GLY A 289 12.72 -2.59 -18.17
C GLY A 289 12.94 -1.20 -18.76
N THR A 290 11.91 -0.70 -19.44
CA THR A 290 11.90 0.64 -20.05
C THR A 290 10.65 1.38 -19.59
N VAL A 291 10.79 2.64 -19.15
CA VAL A 291 9.67 3.54 -18.83
C VAL A 291 9.69 4.77 -19.71
N LYS A 292 8.52 5.37 -19.90
CA LYS A 292 8.44 6.75 -20.37
C LYS A 292 8.47 7.68 -19.16
N VAL A 293 9.45 8.56 -19.10
CA VAL A 293 9.55 9.64 -18.13
C VAL A 293 9.06 10.94 -18.75
N ASN A 294 8.21 11.66 -18.02
CA ASN A 294 7.64 12.92 -18.49
C ASN A 294 8.34 14.09 -17.79
N GLY A 295 8.75 15.08 -18.57
CA GLY A 295 9.20 16.37 -18.06
C GLY A 295 10.68 16.43 -17.69
N ASP A 296 11.19 17.66 -17.73
CA ASP A 296 12.58 17.99 -17.41
C ASP A 296 12.92 17.62 -15.95
N GLU A 297 11.96 17.68 -15.03
CA GLU A 297 12.16 17.37 -13.60
C GLU A 297 12.72 15.96 -13.35
N ALA A 298 12.26 14.94 -14.10
CA ALA A 298 12.75 13.57 -13.94
C ALA A 298 14.20 13.42 -14.42
N ILE A 299 14.57 14.11 -15.51
CA ILE A 299 15.93 14.11 -16.05
C ILE A 299 16.87 14.98 -15.19
N GLU A 300 16.37 16.10 -14.67
CA GLU A 300 17.06 16.96 -13.72
C GLU A 300 17.38 16.21 -12.42
N ALA A 301 16.47 15.34 -11.94
CA ALA A 301 16.73 14.50 -10.77
C ALA A 301 18.00 13.64 -10.96
N PHE A 302 18.19 13.02 -12.13
CA PHE A 302 19.42 12.29 -12.46
C PHE A 302 20.63 13.19 -12.63
N THR A 303 20.45 14.32 -13.31
CA THR A 303 21.55 15.26 -13.59
C THR A 303 22.09 15.88 -12.29
N SER A 304 21.21 16.07 -11.29
CA SER A 304 21.59 16.51 -9.95
C SER A 304 22.43 15.48 -9.18
N GLY A 305 22.40 14.22 -9.63
CA GLY A 305 23.07 13.08 -9.01
C GLY A 305 22.38 12.55 -7.75
N ASN A 306 21.45 13.27 -7.14
CA ASN A 306 20.83 12.88 -5.88
C ASN A 306 19.41 12.37 -6.11
N ILE A 307 19.20 11.06 -5.92
CA ILE A 307 17.88 10.46 -5.96
C ILE A 307 17.64 9.61 -4.71
N ASN A 308 16.37 9.47 -4.36
CA ASN A 308 15.93 8.52 -3.36
C ASN A 308 15.46 7.25 -4.05
N LEU A 309 15.91 6.12 -3.51
CA LEU A 309 15.50 4.79 -3.96
C LEU A 309 14.77 4.09 -2.83
N TYR A 310 13.57 3.62 -3.13
CA TYR A 310 12.74 2.86 -2.22
C TYR A 310 12.51 1.45 -2.75
N THR A 311 12.50 0.49 -1.85
CA THR A 311 12.06 -0.88 -2.14
C THR A 311 11.09 -1.35 -1.09
N ALA A 312 10.14 -2.19 -1.52
CA ALA A 312 9.29 -2.97 -0.64
C ALA A 312 9.30 -4.44 -1.05
N ALA A 313 9.35 -5.36 -0.09
CA ALA A 313 9.08 -6.78 -0.29
C ALA A 313 7.84 -7.18 0.48
N TYR A 314 6.84 -7.69 -0.24
CA TYR A 314 5.73 -8.40 0.36
C TYR A 314 6.04 -9.90 0.39
N SER A 315 5.96 -10.47 1.58
CA SER A 315 6.39 -11.84 1.86
C SER A 315 5.40 -12.56 2.77
N TYR A 316 5.42 -13.89 2.76
CA TYR A 316 4.59 -14.73 3.61
C TYR A 316 5.25 -16.12 3.80
N VAL A 317 4.83 -16.88 4.80
CA VAL A 317 5.42 -18.21 5.06
C VAL A 317 5.03 -19.20 3.96
N TYR A 318 6.00 -20.03 3.54
CA TYR A 318 5.76 -21.11 2.60
C TYR A 318 4.75 -22.09 3.21
N ASP A 319 3.59 -22.30 2.56
CA ASP A 319 2.37 -22.95 3.09
C ASP A 319 1.32 -22.05 3.80
N TYR A 320 1.29 -20.74 3.56
CA TYR A 320 0.24 -19.86 4.13
C TYR A 320 -1.21 -20.34 3.89
N ASP A 321 -1.48 -21.10 2.83
CA ASP A 321 -2.80 -21.68 2.53
C ASP A 321 -3.16 -22.93 3.36
N LYS A 322 -2.23 -23.48 4.16
CA LYS A 322 -2.50 -24.67 4.99
C LYS A 322 -3.04 -24.28 6.36
N LEU A 323 -4.24 -24.79 6.67
CA LEU A 323 -4.82 -24.69 8.00
C LEU A 323 -3.94 -25.39 9.04
N VAL A 324 -3.54 -24.68 10.09
CA VAL A 324 -2.91 -25.28 11.27
C VAL A 324 -4.00 -25.43 12.34
N ASN A 325 -4.39 -26.67 12.61
CA ASN A 325 -5.50 -27.01 13.51
C ASN A 325 -6.84 -26.35 13.14
N GLY A 326 -7.12 -26.19 11.84
CA GLY A 326 -8.36 -25.57 11.34
C GLY A 326 -8.36 -24.04 11.37
N THR A 327 -7.22 -23.40 11.62
CA THR A 327 -7.10 -21.94 11.66
C THR A 327 -6.06 -21.45 10.65
N PHE A 328 -6.39 -20.38 9.93
CA PHE A 328 -5.43 -19.61 9.13
C PHE A 328 -4.64 -18.68 10.05
N TYR A 329 -3.38 -18.45 9.73
CA TYR A 329 -2.53 -17.51 10.43
C TYR A 329 -2.10 -16.40 9.48
N ASP A 330 -2.05 -15.17 9.96
CA ASP A 330 -1.40 -14.11 9.21
C ASP A 330 0.11 -14.30 9.36
N THR A 331 0.75 -14.61 8.25
CA THR A 331 2.20 -14.83 8.16
C THR A 331 2.86 -13.80 7.26
N SER A 332 2.07 -12.83 6.78
CA SER A 332 2.51 -11.84 5.83
C SER A 332 3.35 -10.76 6.52
N LYS A 333 4.31 -10.22 5.77
CA LYS A 333 5.10 -9.07 6.20
C LYS A 333 5.51 -8.24 5.00
N MET A 334 5.35 -6.92 5.13
CA MET A 334 5.94 -5.94 4.24
C MET A 334 7.25 -5.44 4.86
N SER A 335 8.35 -5.57 4.13
CA SER A 335 9.65 -5.05 4.53
C SER A 335 10.08 -3.97 3.57
N THR A 336 10.61 -2.85 4.06
CA THR A 336 10.89 -1.68 3.23
C THR A 336 12.31 -1.16 3.46
N ASN A 337 12.85 -0.49 2.46
CA ASN A 337 14.13 0.20 2.55
C ASN A 337 14.05 1.50 1.75
N LEU A 338 14.57 2.59 2.30
CA LEU A 338 14.66 3.89 1.65
C LEU A 338 16.07 4.43 1.83
N ILE A 339 16.76 4.66 0.73
CA ILE A 339 18.11 5.21 0.72
C ILE A 339 18.20 6.42 -0.19
N ALA A 340 18.94 7.43 0.23
CA ALA A 340 19.40 8.51 -0.64
C ALA A 340 20.72 8.08 -1.28
N VAL A 341 20.82 8.16 -2.60
CA VAL A 341 22.03 7.75 -3.34
C VAL A 341 22.54 8.87 -4.23
N ALA A 342 23.86 8.91 -4.36
CA ALA A 342 24.55 9.71 -5.36
C ALA A 342 24.85 8.83 -6.58
N LEU A 343 24.28 9.16 -7.74
CA LEU A 343 24.52 8.47 -8.99
C LEU A 343 25.80 9.00 -9.65
N THR A 344 26.58 8.07 -10.19
CA THR A 344 27.79 8.39 -10.96
C THR A 344 27.46 8.39 -12.45
N PRO A 345 27.62 9.52 -13.17
CA PRO A 345 27.45 9.53 -14.61
C PRO A 345 28.57 8.75 -15.31
N THR A 346 28.24 8.02 -16.37
CA THR A 346 29.21 7.31 -17.21
C THR A 346 29.47 8.06 -18.51
N ALA A 347 30.56 7.71 -19.20
CA ALA A 347 30.88 8.26 -20.52
C ALA A 347 29.79 7.96 -21.58
N ASP A 348 29.02 6.90 -21.39
CA ASP A 348 27.95 6.47 -22.29
C ASP A 348 26.60 7.14 -21.98
N GLY A 349 26.56 8.07 -21.01
CA GLY A 349 25.35 8.78 -20.61
C GLY A 349 24.44 8.01 -19.67
N ASN A 350 24.93 6.95 -19.02
CA ASN A 350 24.20 6.24 -17.98
C ASN A 350 24.43 6.90 -16.61
N TYR A 351 23.53 6.64 -15.67
CA TYR A 351 23.65 7.02 -14.27
C TYR A 351 23.66 5.77 -13.41
N ILE A 352 24.79 5.54 -12.72
CA ILE A 352 25.03 4.28 -12.01
C ILE A 352 25.16 4.51 -10.49
N TYR A 353 24.46 3.70 -9.72
CA TYR A 353 24.76 3.41 -8.33
C TYR A 353 25.34 1.99 -8.27
N ASN A 354 26.55 1.82 -7.75
CA ASN A 354 27.21 0.52 -7.72
C ASN A 354 27.96 0.31 -6.40
N HIS A 355 27.41 -0.54 -5.53
CA HIS A 355 28.08 -1.06 -4.33
C HIS A 355 28.37 -2.57 -4.43
N LEU A 356 28.11 -3.17 -5.59
CA LEU A 356 28.09 -4.61 -5.78
C LEU A 356 29.29 -5.12 -6.61
N LEU A 357 29.57 -4.45 -7.73
CA LEU A 357 30.48 -4.94 -8.76
C LEU A 357 31.82 -4.21 -8.69
N ASN A 358 32.91 -4.99 -8.74
CA ASN A 358 34.22 -4.48 -9.06
C ASN A 358 34.38 -4.24 -10.58
N ASP A 359 35.43 -3.52 -10.97
CA ASP A 359 35.73 -3.18 -12.37
C ASP A 359 35.92 -4.40 -13.28
N ASN A 360 36.26 -5.57 -12.73
CA ASN A 360 36.43 -6.82 -13.47
C ASN A 360 35.23 -7.76 -13.38
N GLN A 361 34.08 -7.29 -12.89
CA GLN A 361 32.87 -8.10 -12.69
C GLN A 361 31.70 -7.58 -13.52
N THR A 362 30.77 -8.48 -13.83
CA THR A 362 29.49 -8.19 -14.47
C THR A 362 28.39 -9.05 -13.86
N LEU A 363 27.14 -8.69 -14.16
CA LEU A 363 25.96 -9.46 -13.78
C LEU A 363 25.60 -10.43 -14.89
N GLN A 364 25.50 -11.71 -14.57
CA GLN A 364 24.90 -12.72 -15.41
C GLN A 364 23.50 -13.04 -14.88
N ILE A 365 22.49 -12.82 -15.72
CA ILE A 365 21.09 -13.07 -15.37
C ILE A 365 20.73 -14.51 -15.72
N ASP A 366 19.90 -15.12 -14.87
CA ASP A 366 19.35 -16.45 -15.10
C ASP A 366 18.46 -16.51 -16.35
N GLN A 367 18.03 -17.72 -16.70
CA GLN A 367 17.14 -17.97 -17.84
C GLN A 367 15.74 -17.36 -17.68
N TYR A 368 15.36 -16.94 -16.47
CA TYR A 368 14.06 -16.34 -16.17
C TYR A 368 14.10 -14.81 -16.26
N GLY A 369 15.28 -14.20 -16.35
CA GLY A 369 15.44 -12.74 -16.36
C GLY A 369 15.39 -12.11 -14.96
N VAL A 370 15.48 -12.91 -13.90
CA VAL A 370 15.15 -12.49 -12.52
C VAL A 370 16.35 -12.57 -11.60
N GLU A 371 16.98 -13.74 -11.43
CA GLU A 371 18.12 -13.87 -10.53
C GLU A 371 19.41 -13.43 -11.21
N ALA A 372 20.21 -12.64 -10.51
CA ALA A 372 21.52 -12.21 -10.97
C ALA A 372 22.63 -12.96 -10.23
N THR A 373 23.72 -13.21 -10.94
CA THR A 373 24.97 -13.74 -10.37
C THR A 373 26.13 -12.85 -10.79
N ILE A 374 27.12 -12.72 -9.92
CA ILE A 374 28.32 -11.93 -10.22
C ILE A 374 29.35 -12.86 -10.86
N VAL A 375 29.79 -12.51 -12.07
CA VAL A 375 30.79 -13.27 -12.81
C VAL A 375 31.93 -12.35 -13.28
N PRO A 376 33.14 -12.88 -13.53
CA PRO A 376 34.21 -12.10 -14.16
C PRO A 376 33.79 -11.56 -15.53
N ARG A 377 34.23 -10.34 -15.88
CA ARG A 377 34.15 -9.84 -17.25
C ARG A 377 35.05 -10.69 -18.14
N SER A 378 34.48 -11.19 -19.24
CA SER A 378 35.16 -11.95 -20.28
C SER A 378 36.02 -11.06 -21.17
#